data_AF-A0A838IBH5-F1
#
_entry.id   AF-A0A838IBH5-F1
#
_cell.length_a   1.000
_cell.length_b   1.000
_cell.length_c   1.000
_cell.angle_alpha   90.00
_cell.angle_beta   90.00
_cell.angle_gamma   90.00
#
_symmetry.space_group_name_H-M   'P 1'
#
loop_
_entity.id
_entity.type
_entity.pdbx_description
1 polymer ?
#
loop_
_entity_poly.entity_id
_entity_poly.type
_entity_poly.pdbx_seq_one_letter_code
_entity_poly.pdbx_strand_id
1 'polypeptide(L)'
;VLGGSTDLSDRFVQAPVLGMVSALDPGWLAEAARYAVGAVGAATLLTAMNGQMLGLARLAYSLATNRQIPSAVGRLHDRRGTPYVAIGLSALIALGLALPNDIDFLAGIFAFGAMLTFAIAHASVLVLRFREAERPSAFRVPLSFRMRGGSVPLPVALGAILSVAAWVSVIVLHEGARVVGGIWMAFGLALYVIYRRTQDRPLRKRFTIPAEALQESPPTAYGSILVPVFGESLDDDIVGTAGRLAADHGEDAKGGAVLEALYVFEIPLSLPIDARVPDERVQEAKRVLARAKEVGEEYEGVEVATAMVRGRTVGQAIVSEARRRGVEAIVMAAEEPTRVLGGAILGGRGRSRDRFVGEATRYVIDKAGCRVILTAPPAGDENVREGVLP
;
A
#
# COMPACT_ATOMS: atom_id res chain seq x y z
N VAL A 1 6.66 -49.89 27.37
CA VAL A 1 7.56 -49.24 28.34
C VAL A 1 8.52 -50.30 28.83
N LEU A 2 9.81 -50.19 28.49
CA LEU A 2 10.86 -51.08 28.99
C LEU A 2 11.79 -50.20 29.84
N GLY A 3 11.94 -50.49 31.13
CA GLY A 3 12.89 -49.77 32.00
C GLY A 3 12.49 -48.37 32.48
N GLY A 4 11.21 -47.98 32.37
CA GLY A 4 10.72 -46.67 32.85
C GLY A 4 10.87 -45.52 31.85
N SER A 5 11.48 -45.76 30.69
CA SER A 5 11.47 -44.86 29.54
C SER A 5 10.52 -45.38 28.45
N THR A 6 10.00 -44.45 27.66
CA THR A 6 9.17 -44.73 26.49
C THR A 6 9.92 -44.31 25.23
N ASP A 7 9.62 -44.91 24.08
CA ASP A 7 10.21 -44.46 22.80
C ASP A 7 9.92 -42.98 22.51
N LEU A 8 8.85 -42.43 23.12
CA LEU A 8 8.52 -41.00 23.07
C LEU A 8 9.52 -40.11 23.82
N SER A 9 10.08 -40.59 24.93
CA SER A 9 11.04 -39.83 25.74
C SER A 9 12.47 -39.90 25.22
N ASP A 10 12.75 -40.77 24.23
CA ASP A 10 14.11 -41.01 23.74
C ASP A 10 14.22 -40.79 22.23
N ARG A 11 13.47 -41.57 21.43
CA ARG A 11 13.60 -41.58 19.96
C ARG A 11 12.73 -40.53 19.28
N PHE A 12 11.59 -40.19 19.88
CA PHE A 12 10.63 -39.24 19.31
C PHE A 12 10.56 -37.91 20.08
N VAL A 13 11.62 -37.51 20.78
CA VAL A 13 11.67 -36.23 21.54
C VAL A 13 11.30 -35.03 20.66
N GLN A 14 11.81 -34.99 19.43
CA GLN A 14 11.53 -33.91 18.47
C GLN A 14 10.27 -34.15 17.60
N ALA A 15 9.67 -35.34 17.67
CA ALA A 15 8.51 -35.71 16.85
C ALA A 15 7.52 -36.61 17.62
N PRO A 16 7.01 -36.18 18.79
CA PRO A 16 6.25 -37.05 19.69
C PRO A 16 4.93 -37.52 19.06
N VAL A 17 4.29 -36.66 18.27
CA VAL A 17 3.06 -37.01 17.53
C VAL A 17 3.32 -38.08 16.48
N LEU A 18 4.47 -38.01 15.79
CA LEU A 18 4.87 -39.04 14.83
C LEU A 18 5.14 -40.38 15.52
N GLY A 19 5.73 -40.34 16.72
CA GLY A 19 5.92 -41.51 17.57
C GLY A 19 4.61 -42.18 17.99
N MET A 20 3.61 -41.39 18.38
CA MET A 20 2.29 -41.91 18.75
C MET A 20 1.59 -42.61 17.58
N VAL A 21 1.58 -42.00 16.38
CA VAL A 21 0.91 -42.61 15.21
C VAL A 21 1.67 -43.82 14.65
N SER A 22 2.98 -43.89 14.88
CA SER A 22 3.80 -45.03 14.46
C SER A 22 3.53 -46.30 15.27
N ALA A 23 2.87 -46.18 16.43
CA ALA A 23 2.47 -47.31 17.27
C ALA A 23 1.06 -47.86 16.96
N LEU A 24 0.38 -47.32 15.93
CA LEU A 24 -0.96 -47.77 15.54
C LEU A 24 -0.91 -49.12 14.81
N ASP A 25 -1.91 -49.97 15.07
CA ASP A 25 -2.15 -51.23 14.37
C ASP A 25 -3.58 -51.19 13.80
N PRO A 26 -3.85 -51.61 12.54
CA PRO A 26 -2.98 -52.29 11.57
C PRO A 26 -1.90 -51.40 10.94
N GLY A 27 -0.78 -51.96 10.46
CA GLY A 27 0.34 -51.18 9.89
C GLY A 27 0.01 -50.23 8.72
N TRP A 28 -1.03 -50.50 7.92
CA TRP A 28 -1.48 -49.57 6.87
C TRP A 28 -2.06 -48.27 7.46
N LEU A 29 -2.68 -48.36 8.64
CA LEU A 29 -3.24 -47.21 9.35
C LEU A 29 -2.10 -46.34 9.91
N ALA A 30 -1.05 -46.95 10.45
CA ALA A 30 0.15 -46.24 10.88
C ALA A 30 0.81 -45.49 9.73
N GLU A 31 0.97 -46.13 8.56
CA GLU A 31 1.58 -45.50 7.39
C GLU A 31 0.74 -44.30 6.89
N ALA A 32 -0.58 -44.48 6.76
CA ALA A 32 -1.49 -43.40 6.37
C ALA A 32 -1.45 -42.24 7.38
N ALA A 33 -1.45 -42.55 8.68
CA ALA A 33 -1.41 -41.55 9.74
C ALA A 33 -0.05 -40.80 9.77
N ARG A 34 1.07 -41.47 9.50
CA ARG A 34 2.40 -40.82 9.36
C ARG A 34 2.40 -39.77 8.26
N TYR A 35 1.92 -40.12 7.06
CA TYR A 35 1.82 -39.15 5.96
C TYR A 35 0.82 -38.03 6.27
N ALA A 36 -0.31 -38.35 6.90
CA ALA A 36 -1.30 -37.35 7.29
C ALA A 36 -0.72 -36.34 8.29
N VAL A 37 -0.02 -36.80 9.34
CA VAL A 37 0.66 -35.94 10.32
C VAL A 37 1.72 -35.08 9.64
N GLY A 38 2.53 -35.65 8.74
CA GLY A 38 3.53 -34.91 7.98
C GLY A 38 2.91 -33.82 7.09
N ALA A 39 1.84 -34.16 6.35
CA ALA A 39 1.13 -33.24 5.47
C ALA A 39 0.45 -32.11 6.24
N VAL A 40 -0.22 -32.43 7.36
CA VAL A 40 -0.84 -31.45 8.25
C VAL A 40 0.22 -30.55 8.87
N GLY A 41 1.31 -31.10 9.39
CA GLY A 41 2.42 -30.33 9.94
C GLY A 41 3.01 -29.35 8.92
N ALA A 42 3.28 -29.82 7.70
CA ALA A 42 3.75 -28.97 6.62
C ALA A 42 2.75 -27.85 6.27
N ALA A 43 1.46 -28.16 6.15
CA ALA A 43 0.42 -27.18 5.87
C ALA A 43 0.28 -26.13 6.98
N THR A 44 0.38 -26.53 8.25
CA THR A 44 0.36 -25.62 9.40
C THR A 44 1.57 -24.69 9.38
N LEU A 45 2.77 -25.20 9.10
CA LEU A 45 3.98 -24.38 9.01
C LEU A 45 3.91 -23.37 7.85
N LEU A 46 3.42 -23.79 6.69
CA LEU A 46 3.21 -22.89 5.54
C LEU A 46 2.20 -21.77 5.87
N THR A 47 1.10 -22.12 6.53
CA THR A 47 0.08 -21.16 6.95
C THR A 47 0.64 -20.17 7.98
N ALA A 48 1.38 -20.67 8.97
CA ALA A 48 2.04 -19.83 9.97
C ALA A 48 3.05 -18.88 9.34
N MET A 49 3.89 -19.36 8.42
CA MET A 49 4.87 -18.55 7.70
C MET A 49 4.20 -17.42 6.90
N ASN A 50 3.09 -17.71 6.21
CA ASN A 50 2.35 -16.69 5.47
C ASN A 50 1.77 -15.60 6.40
N GLY A 51 1.22 -16.01 7.55
CA GLY A 51 0.74 -15.07 8.57
C GLY A 51 1.85 -14.17 9.13
N GLN A 52 3.01 -14.74 9.41
CA GLN A 52 4.19 -13.99 9.89
C GLN A 52 4.68 -12.98 8.85
N MET A 53 4.68 -13.36 7.56
CA MET A 53 5.11 -12.46 6.48
C MET A 53 4.17 -11.25 6.32
N LEU A 54 2.87 -11.43 6.51
CA LEU A 54 1.90 -10.33 6.52
C LEU A 54 2.12 -9.38 7.71
N GLY A 55 2.41 -9.93 8.89
CA GLY A 55 2.74 -9.16 10.09
C GLY A 55 4.00 -8.32 9.89
N LEU A 56 5.06 -8.94 9.36
CA LEU A 56 6.31 -8.27 9.01
C LEU A 56 6.09 -7.10 8.05
N ALA A 57 5.36 -7.31 6.96
CA ALA A 57 5.08 -6.28 5.96
C ALA A 57 4.39 -5.06 6.60
N ARG A 58 3.41 -5.28 7.49
CA ARG A 58 2.68 -4.22 8.19
C ARG A 58 3.59 -3.46 9.18
N LEU A 59 4.44 -4.17 9.90
CA LEU A 59 5.40 -3.55 10.82
C LEU A 59 6.44 -2.73 10.07
N ALA A 60 7.05 -3.28 9.02
CA ALA A 60 8.01 -2.59 8.18
C ALA A 60 7.41 -1.32 7.57
N TYR A 61 6.18 -1.40 7.05
CA TYR A 61 5.45 -0.25 6.55
C TYR A 61 5.24 0.81 7.65
N SER A 62 4.68 0.43 8.80
CA SER A 62 4.46 1.35 9.93
C SER A 62 5.76 2.02 10.42
N LEU A 63 6.86 1.27 10.49
CA LEU A 63 8.16 1.80 10.89
C LEU A 63 8.72 2.79 9.86
N ALA A 64 8.59 2.49 8.56
CA ALA A 64 9.04 3.37 7.49
C ALA A 64 8.21 4.67 7.43
N THR A 65 6.89 4.59 7.57
CA THR A 65 5.98 5.75 7.66
C THR A 65 6.33 6.67 8.83
N ASN A 66 6.82 6.10 9.94
CA ASN A 66 7.26 6.86 11.11
C ASN A 66 8.74 7.27 11.09
N ARG A 67 9.46 7.08 9.96
CA ARG A 67 10.92 7.27 9.80
C ARG A 67 11.75 6.61 10.92
N GLN A 68 11.35 5.42 11.35
CA GLN A 68 12.12 4.62 12.33
C GLN A 68 13.15 3.73 11.64
N ILE A 69 12.97 3.45 10.34
CA ILE A 69 13.88 2.70 9.48
C ILE A 69 14.07 3.45 8.15
N PRO A 70 15.12 3.14 7.37
CA PRO A 70 15.33 3.72 6.04
C PRO A 70 14.10 3.55 5.12
N SER A 71 13.70 4.62 4.43
CA SER A 71 12.53 4.61 3.54
C SER A 71 12.60 3.54 2.45
N ALA A 72 13.81 3.22 1.98
CA ALA A 72 14.03 2.16 1.01
C ALA A 72 13.53 0.78 1.49
N VAL A 73 13.61 0.48 2.79
CA VAL A 73 13.15 -0.80 3.35
C VAL A 73 11.62 -0.90 3.35
N GLY A 74 10.94 0.23 3.53
CA GLY A 74 9.48 0.33 3.45
C GLY A 74 8.94 0.54 2.04
N ARG A 75 9.78 0.50 1.00
CA ARG A 75 9.36 0.78 -0.39
C ARG A 75 8.32 -0.24 -0.84
N LEU A 76 7.20 0.27 -1.33
CA LEU A 76 6.10 -0.53 -1.84
C LEU A 76 6.26 -0.75 -3.35
N HIS A 77 5.80 -1.91 -3.83
CA HIS A 77 5.71 -2.18 -5.26
C HIS A 77 4.52 -1.42 -5.87
N ASP A 78 4.72 -0.70 -6.96
CA ASP A 78 3.73 0.25 -7.53
C ASP A 78 2.36 -0.37 -7.83
N ARG A 79 2.36 -1.57 -8.44
CA ARG A 79 1.12 -2.27 -8.81
C ARG A 79 0.43 -3.03 -7.66
N ARG A 80 1.19 -3.51 -6.66
CA ARG A 80 0.66 -4.43 -5.63
C ARG A 80 0.61 -3.83 -4.23
N GLY A 81 1.27 -2.69 -4.01
CA GLY A 81 1.41 -2.08 -2.68
C GLY A 81 2.16 -2.96 -1.68
N THR A 82 2.95 -3.94 -2.14
CA THR A 82 3.68 -4.89 -1.26
C THR A 82 5.08 -4.39 -0.96
N PRO A 83 5.56 -4.40 0.31
CA PRO A 83 6.90 -3.96 0.68
C PRO A 83 7.96 -5.01 0.30
N TYR A 84 8.31 -5.05 -0.98
CA TYR A 84 9.14 -6.13 -1.55
C TYR A 84 10.57 -6.14 -0.99
N VAL A 85 11.12 -4.97 -0.65
CA VAL A 85 12.47 -4.84 -0.06
C VAL A 85 12.52 -5.46 1.33
N ALA A 86 11.52 -5.16 2.18
CA ALA A 86 11.42 -5.76 3.50
C ALA A 86 11.27 -7.29 3.42
N ILE A 87 10.41 -7.79 2.51
CA ILE A 87 10.20 -9.22 2.30
C ILE A 87 11.51 -9.89 1.84
N GLY A 88 12.20 -9.31 0.85
CA GLY A 88 13.46 -9.86 0.34
C GLY A 88 14.57 -9.89 1.39
N LEU A 89 14.73 -8.80 2.15
CA LEU A 89 15.71 -8.74 3.24
C LEU A 89 15.41 -9.76 4.34
N SER A 90 14.16 -9.88 4.76
CA SER A 90 13.76 -10.87 5.77
C SER A 90 13.87 -12.30 5.27
N ALA A 91 13.61 -12.57 4.00
CA ALA A 91 13.83 -13.88 3.39
C ALA A 91 15.33 -14.26 3.38
N LEU A 92 16.21 -13.31 3.06
CA LEU A 92 17.66 -13.51 3.13
C LEU A 92 18.14 -13.81 4.56
N ILE A 93 17.65 -13.04 5.55
CA ILE A 93 17.96 -13.26 6.96
C ILE A 93 17.45 -14.64 7.41
N ALA A 94 16.21 -14.99 7.07
CA ALA A 94 15.61 -16.26 7.43
C ALA A 94 16.38 -17.44 6.82
N LEU A 95 16.80 -17.33 5.56
CA LEU A 95 17.65 -18.34 4.90
C LEU A 95 18.97 -18.49 5.64
N GLY A 96 19.65 -17.38 5.96
CA GLY A 96 20.91 -17.39 6.71
C GLY A 96 20.79 -18.04 8.08
N LEU A 97 19.71 -17.75 8.81
CA LEU A 97 19.43 -18.35 10.12
C LEU A 97 19.03 -19.83 10.04
N ALA A 98 18.44 -20.27 8.92
CA ALA A 98 18.06 -21.66 8.71
C ALA A 98 19.23 -22.58 8.31
N LEU A 99 20.33 -22.03 7.78
CA LEU A 99 21.50 -22.80 7.32
C LEU A 99 22.10 -23.75 8.38
N PRO A 100 22.25 -23.37 9.66
CA PRO A 100 22.80 -24.26 10.68
C PRO A 100 21.92 -25.46 11.03
N ASN A 101 20.64 -25.45 10.62
CA ASN A 101 19.63 -26.47 10.93
C ASN A 101 19.51 -26.80 12.44
N ASP A 102 19.74 -25.80 13.29
CA ASP A 102 19.68 -25.92 14.75
C ASP A 102 18.36 -25.33 15.26
N ILE A 103 17.40 -26.22 15.53
CA ILE A 103 16.05 -25.86 15.99
C ILE A 103 16.09 -25.23 17.38
N ASP A 104 16.97 -25.69 18.27
CA ASP A 104 17.07 -25.20 19.64
C ASP A 104 17.63 -23.77 19.66
N PHE A 105 18.63 -23.50 18.82
CA PHE A 105 19.15 -22.15 18.59
C PHE A 105 18.08 -21.20 18.03
N LEU A 106 17.35 -21.63 17.00
CA LEU A 106 16.27 -20.84 16.39
C LEU A 106 15.14 -20.55 17.39
N ALA A 107 14.74 -21.56 18.17
CA ALA A 107 13.76 -21.42 19.23
C ALA A 107 14.23 -20.44 20.30
N GLY A 108 15.50 -20.49 20.69
CA GLY A 108 16.11 -19.57 21.64
C GLY A 108 16.07 -18.10 21.15
N ILE A 109 16.48 -17.82 19.91
CA ILE A 109 16.45 -16.46 19.34
C ILE A 109 15.01 -15.95 19.22
N PHE A 110 14.08 -16.82 18.78
CA PHE A 110 12.67 -16.47 18.70
C PHE A 110 12.10 -16.12 20.08
N ALA A 111 12.37 -16.95 21.10
CA ALA A 111 11.94 -16.73 22.47
C ALA A 111 12.53 -15.43 23.05
N PHE A 112 13.80 -15.12 22.75
CA PHE A 112 14.43 -13.86 23.16
C PHE A 112 13.64 -12.65 22.63
N GLY A 113 13.36 -12.62 21.32
CA GLY A 113 12.62 -11.53 20.69
C GLY A 113 11.16 -11.43 21.15
N ALA A 114 10.47 -12.57 21.29
CA ALA A 114 9.08 -12.64 21.73
C ALA A 114 8.92 -12.16 23.17
N MET A 115 9.74 -12.66 24.11
CA MET A 115 9.66 -12.26 25.52
C MET A 115 10.01 -10.79 25.73
N LEU A 116 11.00 -10.26 24.98
CA LEU A 116 11.31 -8.83 25.01
C LEU A 116 10.14 -7.99 24.50
N THR A 117 9.51 -8.40 23.39
CA THR A 117 8.35 -7.71 22.83
C THR A 117 7.19 -7.69 23.81
N PHE A 118 6.90 -8.83 24.46
CA PHE A 118 5.87 -8.89 25.49
C PHE A 118 6.22 -8.03 26.71
N ALA A 119 7.47 -8.04 27.17
CA ALA A 119 7.90 -7.18 28.27
C ALA A 119 7.66 -5.69 27.94
N ILE A 120 8.06 -5.25 26.74
CA ILE A 120 7.85 -3.87 26.27
C ILE A 120 6.36 -3.55 26.12
N ALA A 121 5.54 -4.46 25.60
CA ALA A 121 4.11 -4.26 25.46
C ALA A 121 3.42 -4.07 26.82
N HIS A 122 3.71 -4.95 27.79
CA HIS A 122 3.15 -4.82 29.14
C HIS A 122 3.62 -3.53 29.82
N ALA A 123 4.92 -3.21 29.72
CA ALA A 123 5.47 -1.96 30.24
C ALA A 123 4.80 -0.72 29.61
N SER A 124 4.55 -0.75 28.30
CA SER A 124 3.87 0.34 27.58
C SER A 124 2.45 0.56 28.09
N VAL A 125 1.70 -0.52 28.32
CA VAL A 125 0.35 -0.45 28.88
C VAL A 125 0.38 0.13 30.30
N LEU A 126 1.31 -0.32 31.15
CA LEU A 126 1.48 0.22 32.50
C LEU A 126 1.77 1.73 32.46
N VAL A 127 2.76 2.14 31.66
CA VAL A 127 3.14 3.56 31.53
C VAL A 127 2.00 4.42 30.99
N LEU A 128 1.27 3.94 29.97
CA LEU A 128 0.14 4.67 29.39
C LEU A 128 -1.00 4.86 30.40
N ARG A 129 -1.25 3.89 31.28
CA ARG A 129 -2.28 4.00 32.32
C ARG A 129 -1.97 5.05 33.39
N PHE A 130 -0.72 5.47 33.54
CA PHE A 130 -0.34 6.60 34.38
C PHE A 130 -0.24 7.91 33.59
N ARG A 131 0.35 7.87 32.39
CA ARG A 131 0.61 9.08 31.59
C ARG A 131 -0.64 9.64 30.93
N GLU A 132 -1.60 8.79 30.60
CA GLU A 132 -2.85 9.13 29.94
C GLU A 132 -4.05 8.65 30.77
N ALA A 133 -3.96 8.80 32.10
CA ALA A 133 -4.96 8.29 33.04
C ALA A 133 -6.39 8.84 32.81
N GLU A 134 -6.49 10.02 32.20
CA GLU A 134 -7.76 10.71 31.92
C GLU A 134 -8.41 10.28 30.59
N ARG A 135 -7.70 9.53 29.73
CA ARG A 135 -8.28 9.10 28.46
C ARG A 135 -9.41 8.09 28.68
N PRO A 136 -10.57 8.26 28.02
CA PRO A 136 -11.66 7.30 28.12
C PRO A 136 -11.22 5.95 27.57
N SER A 137 -11.20 4.92 28.41
CA SER A 137 -10.81 3.57 27.99
C SER A 137 -12.03 2.79 27.49
N ALA A 138 -11.99 2.31 26.25
CA ALA A 138 -13.01 1.43 25.68
C ALA A 138 -13.16 0.11 26.47
N PHE A 139 -12.07 -0.36 27.07
CA PHE A 139 -12.04 -1.57 27.89
C PHE A 139 -11.25 -1.35 29.20
N ARG A 140 -11.80 -1.84 30.30
CA ARG A 140 -11.14 -1.88 31.62
C ARG A 140 -10.78 -3.32 31.94
N VAL A 141 -9.50 -3.56 32.20
CA VAL A 141 -8.98 -4.87 32.55
C VAL A 141 -9.48 -5.24 33.96
N PRO A 142 -10.02 -6.46 34.17
CA PRO A 142 -10.43 -6.91 35.50
C PRO A 142 -9.23 -6.94 36.46
N LEU A 143 -9.50 -6.83 37.77
CA LEU A 143 -8.48 -6.84 38.83
C LEU A 143 -7.48 -5.65 38.75
N SER A 144 -7.96 -4.48 38.35
CA SER A 144 -7.18 -3.25 38.38
C SER A 144 -7.27 -2.55 39.73
N PHE A 145 -6.13 -2.24 40.34
CA PHE A 145 -6.07 -1.44 41.57
C PHE A 145 -5.69 0.00 41.23
N ARG A 146 -6.35 0.97 41.88
CA ARG A 146 -6.08 2.40 41.69
C ARG A 146 -4.89 2.79 42.57
N MET A 147 -3.84 3.34 41.95
CA MET A 147 -2.60 3.71 42.64
C MET A 147 -2.18 5.12 42.20
N ARG A 148 -1.92 6.00 43.18
CA ARG A 148 -1.50 7.43 43.08
C ARG A 148 -1.34 7.99 41.64
N GLY A 149 -2.47 8.40 41.04
CA GLY A 149 -2.51 9.07 39.73
C GLY A 149 -2.86 8.18 38.52
N GLY A 150 -3.01 6.86 38.69
CA GLY A 150 -3.37 5.94 37.61
C GLY A 150 -4.05 4.65 38.08
N SER A 151 -4.18 3.68 37.18
CA SER A 151 -4.68 2.33 37.50
C SER A 151 -3.66 1.28 37.05
N VAL A 152 -3.35 0.33 37.93
CA VAL A 152 -2.44 -0.78 37.63
C VAL A 152 -3.28 -2.05 37.49
N PRO A 153 -3.44 -2.59 36.27
CA PRO A 153 -4.04 -3.90 36.10
C PRO A 153 -3.11 -4.99 36.63
N LEU A 154 -3.56 -5.74 37.65
CA LEU A 154 -2.77 -6.84 38.20
C LEU A 154 -2.33 -7.86 37.14
N PRO A 155 -3.19 -8.27 36.17
CA PRO A 155 -2.77 -9.22 35.12
C PRO A 155 -1.65 -8.65 34.23
N VAL A 156 -1.65 -7.35 33.97
CA VAL A 156 -0.63 -6.70 33.13
C VAL A 156 0.68 -6.56 33.89
N ALA A 157 0.63 -6.21 35.18
CA ALA A 157 1.81 -6.13 36.04
C ALA A 157 2.46 -7.51 36.23
N LEU A 158 1.65 -8.54 36.49
CA LEU A 158 2.12 -9.92 36.57
C LEU A 158 2.70 -10.37 35.23
N GLY A 159 2.01 -10.09 34.12
CA GLY A 159 2.49 -10.37 32.76
C GLY A 159 3.83 -9.70 32.46
N ALA A 160 4.05 -8.45 32.89
CA ALA A 160 5.33 -7.76 32.78
C ALA A 160 6.44 -8.49 33.54
N ILE A 161 6.19 -8.84 34.81
CA ILE A 161 7.16 -9.55 35.67
C ILE A 161 7.50 -10.92 35.07
N LEU A 162 6.50 -11.70 34.68
CA LEU A 162 6.70 -13.02 34.08
C LEU A 162 7.42 -12.94 32.74
N SER A 163 7.10 -11.96 31.89
CA SER A 163 7.78 -11.77 30.60
C SER A 163 9.24 -11.40 30.80
N VAL A 164 9.55 -10.53 31.76
CA VAL A 164 10.94 -10.16 32.10
C VAL A 164 11.68 -11.35 32.69
N ALA A 165 11.08 -12.09 33.62
CA ALA A 165 11.68 -13.29 34.20
C ALA A 165 11.96 -14.36 33.13
N ALA A 166 11.03 -14.60 32.21
CA ALA A 166 11.21 -15.50 31.08
C ALA A 166 12.31 -15.01 30.13
N TRP A 167 12.37 -13.71 29.84
CA TRP A 167 13.44 -13.15 29.03
C TRP A 167 14.82 -13.31 29.68
N VAL A 168 14.94 -13.07 30.98
CA VAL A 168 16.16 -13.32 31.76
C VAL A 168 16.52 -14.81 31.75
N SER A 169 15.53 -15.69 31.88
CA SER A 169 15.73 -17.14 31.74
C SER A 169 16.33 -17.51 30.37
N VAL A 170 15.79 -16.98 29.27
CA VAL A 170 16.34 -17.20 27.92
C VAL A 170 17.78 -16.70 27.83
N ILE A 171 18.07 -15.51 28.37
CA ILE A 171 19.44 -14.99 28.42
C ILE A 171 20.36 -15.95 29.15
N VAL A 172 19.97 -16.44 30.33
CA VAL A 172 20.84 -17.30 31.16
C VAL A 172 21.01 -18.69 30.55
N LEU A 173 19.96 -19.32 30.04
CA LEU A 173 19.99 -20.71 29.58
C LEU A 173 20.46 -20.89 28.13
N HIS A 174 20.26 -19.90 27.25
CA HIS A 174 20.53 -20.06 25.81
C HIS A 174 21.64 -19.10 25.36
N GLU A 175 22.86 -19.62 25.24
CA GLU A 175 24.05 -18.82 24.88
C GLU A 175 23.92 -18.18 23.49
N GLY A 176 23.49 -18.96 22.49
CA GLY A 176 23.29 -18.45 21.12
C GLY A 176 22.27 -17.32 21.06
N ALA A 177 21.15 -17.45 21.78
CA ALA A 177 20.12 -16.42 21.86
C ALA A 177 20.62 -15.14 22.55
N ARG A 178 21.42 -15.28 23.62
CA ARG A 178 22.02 -14.14 24.33
C ARG A 178 22.93 -13.32 23.44
N VAL A 179 23.85 -13.97 22.74
CA VAL A 179 24.86 -13.30 21.92
C VAL A 179 24.22 -12.71 20.67
N VAL A 180 23.50 -13.52 19.89
CA VAL A 180 22.90 -13.08 18.63
C VAL A 180 21.77 -12.08 18.89
N GLY A 181 20.89 -12.35 19.86
CA GLY A 181 19.82 -11.42 20.24
C GLY A 181 20.37 -10.10 20.78
N GLY A 182 21.44 -10.14 21.57
CA GLY A 182 22.14 -8.95 22.06
C GLY A 182 22.74 -8.10 20.94
N ILE A 183 23.49 -8.74 20.02
CA ILE A 183 24.05 -8.08 18.84
C ILE A 183 22.93 -7.49 17.97
N TRP A 184 21.85 -8.24 17.76
CA TRP A 184 20.71 -7.79 16.96
C TRP A 184 20.04 -6.55 17.56
N MET A 185 19.87 -6.51 18.89
CA MET A 185 19.31 -5.37 19.59
C MET A 185 20.21 -4.14 19.51
N ALA A 186 21.51 -4.33 19.72
CA ALA A 186 22.50 -3.27 19.61
C ALA A 186 22.52 -2.69 18.18
N PHE A 187 22.51 -3.56 17.17
CA PHE A 187 22.45 -3.16 15.76
C PHE A 187 21.17 -2.39 15.44
N GLY A 188 20.00 -2.91 15.85
CA GLY A 188 18.72 -2.24 15.62
C GLY A 188 18.64 -0.86 16.27
N LEU A 189 19.11 -0.74 17.51
CA LEU A 189 19.15 0.53 18.23
C LEU A 189 20.14 1.53 17.59
N ALA A 190 21.32 1.04 17.18
CA ALA A 190 22.31 1.85 16.49
C ALA A 190 21.78 2.35 15.14
N LEU A 191 21.19 1.46 14.32
CA LEU A 191 20.55 1.83 13.06
C LEU A 191 19.48 2.90 13.26
N TYR A 192 18.61 2.72 14.26
CA TYR A 192 17.58 3.69 14.60
C TYR A 192 18.17 5.06 14.98
N VAL A 193 19.17 5.09 15.86
CA VAL A 193 19.80 6.34 16.32
C VAL A 193 20.56 7.03 15.19
N ILE A 194 21.34 6.29 14.40
CA ILE A 194 22.12 6.81 13.28
C ILE A 194 21.17 7.38 12.23
N TYR A 195 20.21 6.60 11.75
CA TYR A 195 19.26 7.04 10.73
C TYR A 195 18.51 8.31 11.15
N ARG A 196 18.07 8.36 12.40
CA ARG A 196 17.32 9.49 12.92
C ARG A 196 18.17 10.75 13.10
N ARG A 197 19.46 10.60 13.45
CA ARG A 197 20.42 11.71 13.48
C ARG A 197 20.78 12.21 12.09
N THR A 198 20.98 11.32 11.11
CA THR A 198 21.29 11.74 9.72
C THR A 198 20.15 12.50 9.04
N GLN A 199 18.94 12.46 9.60
CA GLN A 199 17.75 13.14 9.08
C GLN A 199 17.36 14.38 9.92
N ASP A 200 18.22 14.81 10.85
CA ASP A 200 17.99 15.91 11.79
C ASP A 200 16.64 15.84 12.52
N ARG A 201 16.17 14.63 12.84
CA ARG A 201 14.89 14.42 13.53
C ARG A 201 15.10 14.19 15.03
N PRO A 202 14.28 14.78 15.90
CA PRO A 202 14.40 14.60 17.36
C PRO A 202 14.05 13.15 17.75
N LEU A 203 14.88 12.47 18.56
CA LEU A 203 14.81 11.02 18.84
C LEU A 203 13.49 10.48 19.44
N ARG A 204 12.63 11.35 19.99
CA ARG A 204 11.44 10.93 20.76
C ARG A 204 10.10 11.47 20.24
N LYS A 205 10.09 12.41 19.28
CA LYS A 205 8.83 12.97 18.76
C LYS A 205 8.23 12.08 17.68
N ARG A 206 6.91 11.97 17.58
CA ARG A 206 6.28 11.22 16.48
C ARG A 206 6.36 12.06 15.21
N PHE A 207 6.78 11.45 14.10
CA PHE A 207 6.73 12.06 12.77
C PHE A 207 6.08 11.05 11.83
N THR A 208 4.91 11.36 11.31
CA THR A 208 4.16 10.49 10.40
C THR A 208 4.14 11.13 9.02
N ILE A 209 4.65 10.43 8.02
CA ILE A 209 4.51 10.84 6.63
C ILE A 209 3.25 10.18 6.06
N PRO A 210 2.46 10.86 5.22
CA PRO A 210 1.38 10.23 4.46
C PRO A 210 1.90 9.05 3.61
N ALA A 211 1.05 8.03 3.42
CA ALA A 211 1.36 6.80 2.69
C ALA A 211 1.87 7.05 1.25
N GLU A 212 1.39 8.14 0.68
CA GLU A 212 1.60 8.59 -0.69
C GLU A 212 3.07 8.96 -0.94
N ALA A 213 3.81 9.37 0.08
CA ALA A 213 5.24 9.70 -0.04
C ALA A 213 6.17 8.48 0.10
N LEU A 214 5.63 7.29 0.40
CA LEU A 214 6.37 6.02 0.38
C LEU A 214 6.21 5.26 -0.94
N GLN A 215 5.24 5.66 -1.76
CA GLN A 215 5.15 5.24 -3.16
C GLN A 215 6.20 6.03 -3.94
N GLU A 216 6.82 5.41 -4.96
CA GLU A 216 7.73 6.15 -5.84
C GLU A 216 7.01 7.42 -6.30
N SER A 217 7.60 8.58 -5.98
CA SER A 217 7.12 9.85 -6.54
C SER A 217 7.13 9.65 -8.05
N PRO A 218 5.96 9.65 -8.71
CA PRO A 218 5.91 9.48 -10.14
C PRO A 218 6.72 10.61 -10.78
N PRO A 219 7.27 10.41 -12.00
CA PRO A 219 7.95 11.49 -12.70
C PRO A 219 7.04 12.73 -12.66
N THR A 220 7.56 13.81 -12.09
CA THR A 220 6.82 15.07 -11.89
C THR A 220 6.54 15.76 -13.21
N ALA A 221 7.18 15.30 -14.29
CA ALA A 221 7.07 15.88 -15.60
C ALA A 221 6.87 14.82 -16.69
N TYR A 222 6.04 15.17 -17.67
CA TYR A 222 5.71 14.32 -18.81
C TYR A 222 6.22 14.98 -20.09
N GLY A 223 6.84 14.20 -20.98
CA GLY A 223 7.34 14.70 -22.26
C GLY A 223 6.25 14.78 -23.34
N SER A 224 5.16 14.01 -23.20
CA SER A 224 4.01 14.05 -24.10
C SER A 224 2.69 13.91 -23.35
N ILE A 225 1.81 14.89 -23.51
CA ILE A 225 0.53 14.97 -22.79
C ILE A 225 -0.60 15.19 -23.79
N LEU A 226 -1.67 14.39 -23.70
CA LEU A 226 -2.88 14.59 -24.51
C LEU A 226 -3.98 15.26 -23.69
N VAL A 227 -4.59 16.31 -24.25
CA VAL A 227 -5.67 17.07 -23.63
C VAL A 227 -6.88 17.10 -24.54
N PRO A 228 -7.99 16.42 -24.20
CA PRO A 228 -9.23 16.56 -24.93
C PRO A 228 -9.89 17.90 -24.57
N VAL A 229 -10.25 18.68 -25.59
CA VAL A 229 -10.93 19.99 -25.44
C VAL A 229 -12.27 19.97 -26.15
N PHE A 230 -13.29 20.59 -25.55
CA PHE A 230 -14.69 20.50 -26.00
C PHE A 230 -15.36 21.86 -26.20
N GLY A 231 -14.68 22.97 -25.91
CA GLY A 231 -15.21 24.33 -25.88
C GLY A 231 -15.87 24.68 -24.55
N GLU A 232 -15.55 23.97 -23.46
CA GLU A 232 -16.12 24.20 -22.14
C GLU A 232 -15.27 25.18 -21.31
N SER A 233 -15.85 25.76 -20.26
CA SER A 233 -15.15 26.73 -19.40
C SER A 233 -13.94 26.15 -18.67
N LEU A 234 -13.86 24.83 -18.55
CA LEU A 234 -12.77 24.13 -17.87
C LEU A 234 -11.59 23.83 -18.81
N ASP A 235 -11.73 24.02 -20.13
CA ASP A 235 -10.68 23.69 -21.10
C ASP A 235 -9.39 24.47 -20.84
N ASP A 236 -9.49 25.76 -20.52
CA ASP A 236 -8.34 26.61 -20.19
C ASP A 236 -7.60 26.09 -18.94
N ASP A 237 -8.33 25.59 -17.93
CA ASP A 237 -7.77 25.02 -16.70
C ASP A 237 -7.07 23.68 -16.94
N ILE A 238 -7.67 22.82 -17.78
CA ILE A 238 -7.09 21.51 -18.14
C ILE A 238 -5.81 21.72 -18.94
N VAL A 239 -5.85 22.59 -19.95
CA VAL A 239 -4.70 22.95 -20.79
C VAL A 239 -3.61 23.61 -19.96
N GLY A 240 -3.96 24.54 -19.06
CA GLY A 240 -3.00 25.17 -18.16
C GLY A 240 -2.35 24.19 -17.18
N THR A 241 -3.12 23.24 -16.64
CA THR A 241 -2.58 22.16 -15.80
C THR A 241 -1.63 21.28 -16.59
N ALA A 242 -1.99 20.93 -17.81
CA ALA A 242 -1.15 20.12 -18.69
C ALA A 242 0.14 20.87 -19.09
N GLY A 243 0.05 22.14 -19.47
CA GLY A 243 1.19 23.00 -19.77
C GLY A 243 2.17 23.11 -18.60
N ARG A 244 1.66 23.29 -17.37
CA ARG A 244 2.49 23.30 -16.16
C ARG A 244 3.20 21.97 -15.91
N LEU A 245 2.51 20.86 -16.11
CA LEU A 245 3.09 19.51 -15.97
C LEU A 245 4.13 19.19 -17.06
N ALA A 246 3.96 19.78 -18.24
CA ALA A 246 4.91 19.65 -19.34
C ALA A 246 6.13 20.57 -19.14
N ALA A 247 5.95 21.78 -18.59
CA ALA A 247 7.02 22.74 -18.34
C ALA A 247 7.95 22.33 -17.19
N ASP A 248 7.48 21.53 -16.24
CA ASP A 248 8.30 21.00 -15.13
C ASP A 248 9.29 19.89 -15.61
N HIS A 249 9.30 19.57 -16.92
CA HIS A 249 10.24 18.62 -17.53
C HIS A 249 11.63 19.24 -17.53
N GLY A 250 12.44 18.83 -16.54
CA GLY A 250 13.71 19.43 -16.20
C GLY A 250 14.65 19.66 -17.40
N GLU A 251 15.50 20.67 -17.24
CA GLU A 251 16.50 21.21 -18.20
C GLU A 251 17.40 20.15 -18.87
N ASP A 252 17.38 18.89 -18.42
CA ASP A 252 18.20 17.77 -18.92
C ASP A 252 17.57 17.01 -20.11
N ALA A 253 16.28 17.20 -20.42
CA ALA A 253 15.62 16.55 -21.55
C ALA A 253 15.87 17.33 -22.84
N LYS A 254 16.70 16.79 -23.74
CA LYS A 254 16.90 17.32 -25.10
C LYS A 254 15.64 17.11 -25.95
N GLY A 255 14.65 17.97 -25.79
CA GLY A 255 13.40 18.00 -26.55
C GLY A 255 12.32 18.69 -25.74
N GLY A 256 11.67 19.72 -26.30
CA GLY A 256 10.54 20.38 -25.65
C GLY A 256 9.39 19.40 -25.39
N ALA A 257 8.58 19.67 -24.36
CA ALA A 257 7.43 18.84 -24.06
C ALA A 257 6.31 19.10 -25.09
N VAL A 258 5.68 18.04 -25.59
CA VAL A 258 4.62 18.16 -26.61
C VAL A 258 3.25 18.00 -25.95
N LEU A 259 2.43 19.04 -26.06
CA LEU A 259 1.05 19.04 -25.63
C LEU A 259 0.14 18.80 -26.84
N GLU A 260 -0.68 17.75 -26.80
CA GLU A 260 -1.60 17.40 -27.88
C GLU A 260 -3.04 17.77 -27.52
N ALA A 261 -3.50 18.90 -28.04
CA ALA A 261 -4.89 19.32 -27.92
C ALA A 261 -5.77 18.56 -28.93
N LEU A 262 -6.70 17.77 -28.44
CA LEU A 262 -7.55 16.87 -29.23
C LEU A 262 -9.01 17.31 -29.17
N TYR A 263 -9.62 17.58 -30.33
CA TYR A 263 -11.06 17.76 -30.46
C TYR A 263 -11.70 16.53 -31.12
N VAL A 264 -12.73 15.96 -30.50
CA VAL A 264 -13.40 14.75 -31.00
C VAL A 264 -14.79 15.07 -31.54
N PHE A 265 -15.04 14.77 -32.81
CA PHE A 265 -16.37 14.80 -33.41
C PHE A 265 -17.09 13.47 -33.19
N GLU A 266 -18.17 13.49 -32.43
CA GLU A 266 -19.04 12.33 -32.27
C GLU A 266 -19.95 12.16 -33.50
N ILE A 267 -19.80 11.02 -34.18
CA ILE A 267 -20.56 10.66 -35.39
C ILE A 267 -21.59 9.59 -35.01
N PRO A 268 -22.90 9.85 -35.23
CA PRO A 268 -23.95 8.90 -34.90
C PRO A 268 -23.87 7.65 -35.78
N LEU A 269 -24.33 6.51 -35.26
CA LEU A 269 -24.31 5.21 -35.96
C LEU A 269 -25.11 5.20 -37.28
N SER A 270 -26.04 6.14 -37.46
CA SER A 270 -26.80 6.31 -38.70
C SER A 270 -25.96 6.84 -39.86
N LEU A 271 -24.79 7.42 -39.57
CA LEU A 271 -23.88 7.98 -40.56
C LEU A 271 -22.58 7.15 -40.62
N PRO A 272 -21.96 7.03 -41.80
CA PRO A 272 -20.60 6.50 -41.92
C PRO A 272 -19.61 7.32 -41.06
N ILE A 273 -18.55 6.69 -40.54
CA ILE A 273 -17.56 7.38 -39.69
C ILE A 273 -16.83 8.52 -40.41
N ASP A 274 -16.76 8.43 -41.74
CA ASP A 274 -16.18 9.45 -42.62
C ASP A 274 -17.19 10.49 -43.10
N ALA A 275 -18.41 10.49 -42.53
CA ALA A 275 -19.42 11.48 -42.87
C ALA A 275 -18.88 12.90 -42.69
N ARG A 276 -19.27 13.77 -43.63
CA ARG A 276 -18.84 15.16 -43.61
C ARG A 276 -19.44 15.86 -42.39
N VAL A 277 -18.56 16.44 -41.57
CA VAL A 277 -18.96 17.28 -40.44
C VAL A 277 -19.39 18.65 -40.99
N PRO A 278 -20.50 19.24 -40.50
CA PRO A 278 -20.91 20.59 -40.91
C PRO A 278 -19.79 21.60 -40.75
N ASP A 279 -19.63 22.50 -41.73
CA ASP A 279 -18.52 23.45 -41.77
C ASP A 279 -18.52 24.38 -40.54
N GLU A 280 -19.70 24.70 -39.99
CA GLU A 280 -19.86 25.46 -38.74
C GLU A 280 -19.16 24.79 -37.54
N ARG A 281 -19.38 23.49 -37.32
CA ARG A 281 -18.74 22.72 -36.24
C ARG A 281 -17.23 22.59 -36.45
N VAL A 282 -16.78 22.55 -37.70
CA VAL A 282 -15.34 22.56 -38.02
C VAL A 282 -14.72 23.91 -37.65
N GLN A 283 -15.41 25.02 -37.89
CA GLN A 283 -14.93 26.35 -37.50
C GLN A 283 -14.92 26.53 -35.98
N GLU A 284 -15.94 26.00 -35.28
CA GLU A 284 -15.97 25.96 -33.83
C GLU A 284 -14.79 25.17 -33.25
N ALA A 285 -14.56 23.94 -33.71
CA ALA A 285 -13.42 23.13 -33.27
C ALA A 285 -12.07 23.82 -33.51
N LYS A 286 -11.91 24.53 -34.65
CA LYS A 286 -10.71 25.33 -34.93
C LYS A 286 -10.52 26.47 -33.93
N ARG A 287 -11.60 27.14 -33.51
CA ARG A 287 -11.53 28.21 -32.50
C ARG A 287 -11.12 27.65 -31.14
N VAL A 288 -11.74 26.54 -30.72
CA VAL A 288 -11.41 25.86 -29.45
C VAL A 288 -9.95 25.40 -29.44
N LEU A 289 -9.49 24.75 -30.51
CA LEU A 289 -8.10 24.30 -30.63
C LEU A 289 -7.10 25.47 -30.72
N ALA A 290 -7.46 26.58 -31.36
CA ALA A 290 -6.62 27.78 -31.40
C ALA A 290 -6.47 28.39 -30.00
N ARG A 291 -7.55 28.42 -29.21
CA ARG A 291 -7.52 28.87 -27.81
C ARG A 291 -6.66 27.95 -26.94
N ALA A 292 -6.84 26.64 -27.06
CA ALA A 292 -6.01 25.66 -26.34
C ALA A 292 -4.53 25.79 -26.70
N LYS A 293 -4.22 26.09 -27.98
CA LYS A 293 -2.86 26.37 -28.42
C LYS A 293 -2.27 27.61 -27.76
N GLU A 294 -3.02 28.72 -27.74
CA GLU A 294 -2.61 29.96 -27.07
C GLU A 294 -2.30 29.75 -25.58
N VAL A 295 -3.18 29.06 -24.86
CA VAL A 295 -3.01 28.79 -23.41
C VAL A 295 -1.85 27.83 -23.12
N GLY A 296 -1.67 26.81 -23.97
CA GLY A 296 -0.59 25.84 -23.78
C GLY A 296 0.80 26.40 -24.10
N GLU A 297 0.92 27.25 -25.12
CA GLU A 297 2.18 27.89 -25.53
C GLU A 297 2.61 29.05 -24.61
N GLU A 298 1.77 29.46 -23.64
CA GLU A 298 2.17 30.41 -22.58
C GLU A 298 3.27 29.84 -21.68
N TYR A 299 3.38 28.51 -21.61
CA TYR A 299 4.36 27.80 -20.80
C TYR A 299 5.68 27.60 -21.56
N GLU A 300 6.80 27.96 -20.93
CA GLU A 300 8.12 27.86 -21.53
C GLU A 300 8.51 26.40 -21.82
N GLY A 301 9.01 26.13 -23.03
CA GLY A 301 9.44 24.78 -23.43
C GLY A 301 8.32 23.81 -23.85
N VAL A 302 7.08 24.30 -23.96
CA VAL A 302 5.91 23.49 -24.37
C VAL A 302 5.52 23.79 -25.82
N GLU A 303 5.48 22.77 -26.67
CA GLU A 303 4.97 22.85 -28.05
C GLU A 303 3.56 22.25 -28.12
N VAL A 304 2.59 23.01 -28.65
CA VAL A 304 1.20 22.53 -28.73
C VAL A 304 0.84 22.08 -30.14
N ALA A 305 0.58 20.77 -30.29
CA ALA A 305 0.03 20.17 -31.49
C ALA A 305 -1.50 20.03 -31.40
N THR A 306 -2.22 20.44 -32.44
CA THR A 306 -3.68 20.35 -32.47
C THR A 306 -4.15 19.21 -33.39
N ALA A 307 -5.19 18.48 -32.97
CA ALA A 307 -5.74 17.38 -33.72
C ALA A 307 -7.27 17.36 -33.67
N MET A 308 -7.89 17.01 -34.79
CA MET A 308 -9.33 16.79 -34.90
C MET A 308 -9.57 15.33 -35.30
N VAL A 309 -10.30 14.58 -34.47
CA VAL A 309 -10.56 13.15 -34.69
C VAL A 309 -12.07 12.91 -34.76
N ARG A 310 -12.48 11.96 -35.60
CA ARG A 310 -13.87 11.51 -35.71
C ARG A 310 -14.02 10.18 -34.98
N GLY A 311 -15.01 10.06 -34.12
CA GLY A 311 -15.25 8.89 -33.30
C GLY A 311 -16.72 8.60 -33.07
N ARG A 312 -17.04 7.35 -32.71
CA ARG A 312 -18.41 6.98 -32.29
C ARG A 312 -18.69 7.32 -30.85
N THR A 313 -17.66 7.33 -30.01
CA THR A 313 -17.72 7.73 -28.61
C THR A 313 -16.45 8.50 -28.28
N VAL A 314 -16.59 9.55 -27.49
CA VAL A 314 -15.48 10.44 -27.12
C VAL A 314 -14.36 9.68 -26.39
N GLY A 315 -14.71 8.89 -25.37
CA GLY A 315 -13.73 8.13 -24.59
C GLY A 315 -12.91 7.13 -25.42
N GLN A 316 -13.54 6.46 -26.39
CA GLN A 316 -12.82 5.52 -27.27
C GLN A 316 -11.85 6.26 -28.19
N ALA A 317 -12.27 7.39 -28.76
CA ALA A 317 -11.41 8.19 -29.63
C ALA A 317 -10.18 8.69 -28.89
N ILE A 318 -10.35 9.23 -27.67
CA ILE A 318 -9.26 9.69 -26.81
C ILE A 318 -8.25 8.57 -26.55
N VAL A 319 -8.71 7.41 -26.07
CA VAL A 319 -7.82 6.27 -25.76
C VAL A 319 -7.11 5.76 -27.02
N SER A 320 -7.82 5.73 -28.16
CA SER A 320 -7.23 5.27 -29.42
C SER A 320 -6.14 6.22 -29.93
N GLU A 321 -6.36 7.53 -29.81
CA GLU A 321 -5.39 8.53 -30.26
C GLU A 321 -4.19 8.59 -29.32
N ALA A 322 -4.44 8.53 -28.00
CA ALA A 322 -3.39 8.42 -26.99
C ALA A 322 -2.47 7.22 -27.25
N ARG A 323 -3.05 6.04 -27.53
CA ARG A 323 -2.26 4.83 -27.87
C ARG A 323 -1.53 4.96 -29.21
N ARG A 324 -2.17 5.56 -30.21
CA ARG A 324 -1.60 5.73 -31.56
C ARG A 324 -0.36 6.61 -31.53
N ARG A 325 -0.36 7.64 -30.67
CA ARG A 325 0.71 8.63 -30.57
C ARG A 325 1.72 8.33 -29.46
N GLY A 326 1.39 7.43 -28.55
CA GLY A 326 2.29 6.99 -27.49
C GLY A 326 2.44 8.01 -26.36
N VAL A 327 1.37 8.74 -26.04
CA VAL A 327 1.39 9.79 -25.00
C VAL A 327 1.61 9.20 -23.61
N GLU A 328 2.34 9.92 -22.76
CA GLU A 328 2.67 9.49 -21.40
C GLU A 328 1.54 9.75 -20.39
N ALA A 329 0.78 10.83 -20.63
CA ALA A 329 -0.36 11.21 -19.80
C ALA A 329 -1.54 11.77 -20.62
N ILE A 330 -2.74 11.62 -20.08
CA ILE A 330 -3.97 12.28 -20.54
C ILE A 330 -4.43 13.18 -19.41
N VAL A 331 -4.61 14.47 -19.66
CA VAL A 331 -5.18 15.42 -18.69
C VAL A 331 -6.57 15.77 -19.16
N MET A 332 -7.59 15.56 -18.35
CA MET A 332 -8.98 15.80 -18.74
C MET A 332 -9.83 16.33 -17.57
N ALA A 333 -10.93 16.98 -17.90
CA ALA A 333 -11.93 17.41 -16.93
C ALA A 333 -12.58 16.23 -16.22
N ALA A 334 -12.80 16.38 -14.92
CA ALA A 334 -13.84 15.64 -14.22
C ALA A 334 -15.19 16.27 -14.56
N GLU A 335 -15.98 15.63 -15.44
CA GLU A 335 -17.36 16.03 -15.73
C GLU A 335 -18.20 16.07 -14.44
N GLU A 336 -19.09 17.06 -14.29
CA GLU A 336 -20.04 17.11 -13.19
C GLU A 336 -20.92 15.85 -13.15
N PRO A 337 -21.25 15.32 -11.95
CA PRO A 337 -22.03 14.09 -11.84
C PRO A 337 -23.41 14.25 -12.50
N THR A 338 -23.68 13.44 -13.52
CA THR A 338 -24.96 13.41 -14.24
C THR A 338 -26.14 13.18 -13.28
N ARG A 339 -27.13 14.09 -13.30
CA ARG A 339 -28.34 14.05 -12.44
C ARG A 339 -29.41 13.03 -12.89
N VAL A 340 -29.19 12.30 -13.98
CA VAL A 340 -30.21 11.41 -14.56
C VAL A 340 -30.28 10.06 -13.83
N LEU A 341 -31.42 9.79 -13.21
CA LEU A 341 -31.73 8.55 -12.48
C LEU A 341 -32.01 7.38 -13.45
N GLY A 342 -30.94 6.74 -13.93
CA GLY A 342 -31.05 5.49 -14.71
C GLY A 342 -31.16 4.27 -13.79
N GLY A 343 -32.39 3.88 -13.43
CA GLY A 343 -32.68 2.70 -12.63
C GLY A 343 -32.18 1.40 -13.28
N ALA A 344 -31.70 0.47 -12.46
CA ALA A 344 -31.34 -0.86 -12.92
C ALA A 344 -32.61 -1.61 -13.38
N ILE A 345 -32.67 -1.95 -14.66
CA ILE A 345 -33.63 -2.95 -15.15
C ILE A 345 -33.22 -4.29 -14.51
N LEU A 346 -34.19 -4.91 -13.84
CA LEU A 346 -34.09 -6.16 -13.09
C LEU A 346 -33.16 -7.20 -13.75
N GLY A 347 -32.17 -7.71 -12.99
CA GLY A 347 -31.47 -8.96 -13.30
C GLY A 347 -30.00 -8.88 -13.74
N GLY A 348 -29.42 -7.68 -13.92
CA GLY A 348 -28.00 -7.55 -14.24
C GLY A 348 -27.09 -7.56 -13.00
N ARG A 349 -26.05 -8.42 -12.99
CA ARG A 349 -24.91 -8.30 -12.04
C ARG A 349 -24.11 -7.02 -12.35
N GLY A 350 -24.63 -5.86 -11.96
CA GLY A 350 -23.94 -4.57 -12.09
C GLY A 350 -23.08 -4.30 -10.86
N ARG A 351 -21.76 -4.17 -11.05
CA ARG A 351 -20.86 -3.57 -10.05
C ARG A 351 -21.38 -2.18 -9.67
N SER A 352 -21.17 -1.79 -8.41
CA SER A 352 -21.48 -0.45 -7.88
C SER A 352 -21.11 0.62 -8.90
N ARG A 353 -22.11 1.31 -9.46
CA ARG A 353 -21.87 2.47 -10.33
C ARG A 353 -21.32 3.58 -9.43
N ASP A 354 -20.01 3.80 -9.43
CA ASP A 354 -19.42 5.02 -8.89
C ASP A 354 -19.94 6.19 -9.72
N ARG A 355 -20.75 7.03 -9.07
CA ARG A 355 -21.59 8.09 -9.69
C ARG A 355 -20.84 9.41 -9.88
N PHE A 356 -19.51 9.38 -9.87
CA PHE A 356 -18.69 10.57 -9.71
C PHE A 356 -18.11 11.13 -11.01
N VAL A 357 -18.22 10.39 -12.13
CA VAL A 357 -17.60 10.77 -13.41
C VAL A 357 -18.44 10.33 -14.60
N GLY A 358 -18.39 11.13 -15.66
CA GLY A 358 -19.05 10.92 -16.95
C GLY A 358 -18.63 9.64 -17.67
N GLU A 359 -19.35 9.31 -18.75
CA GLU A 359 -19.11 8.08 -19.51
C GLU A 359 -17.77 8.11 -20.26
N ALA A 360 -17.40 9.27 -20.83
CA ALA A 360 -16.13 9.46 -21.51
C ALA A 360 -14.96 9.31 -20.51
N THR A 361 -15.01 10.03 -19.39
CA THR A 361 -14.01 9.94 -18.33
C THR A 361 -13.86 8.53 -17.79
N ARG A 362 -14.98 7.84 -17.51
CA ARG A 362 -14.95 6.45 -17.06
C ARG A 362 -14.26 5.53 -18.08
N TYR A 363 -14.61 5.67 -19.35
CA TYR A 363 -14.00 4.85 -20.40
C TYR A 363 -12.49 5.08 -20.48
N VAL A 364 -12.04 6.33 -20.41
CA VAL A 364 -10.61 6.67 -20.44
C VAL A 364 -9.89 6.09 -19.22
N ILE A 365 -10.42 6.23 -18.01
CA ILE A 365 -9.82 5.65 -16.79
C ILE A 365 -9.69 4.12 -16.90
N ASP A 366 -10.72 3.44 -17.41
CA ASP A 366 -10.75 1.99 -17.49
C ASP A 366 -9.85 1.40 -18.60
N LYS A 367 -9.59 2.18 -19.67
CA LYS A 367 -8.98 1.67 -20.90
C LYS A 367 -7.68 2.35 -21.30
N ALA A 368 -7.33 3.49 -20.74
CA ALA A 368 -6.07 4.16 -21.02
C ALA A 368 -4.87 3.27 -20.64
N GLY A 369 -3.89 3.20 -21.54
CA GLY A 369 -2.61 2.52 -21.28
C GLY A 369 -1.57 3.43 -20.61
N CYS A 370 -1.91 4.69 -20.41
CA CYS A 370 -1.09 5.76 -19.86
C CYS A 370 -1.78 6.37 -18.64
N ARG A 371 -1.12 7.31 -17.96
CA ARG A 371 -1.70 7.94 -16.77
C ARG A 371 -2.84 8.88 -17.16
N VAL A 372 -3.90 8.92 -16.35
CA VAL A 372 -5.03 9.85 -16.52
C VAL A 372 -5.03 10.80 -15.32
N ILE A 373 -4.96 12.10 -15.59
CA ILE A 373 -4.98 13.17 -14.61
C ILE A 373 -6.32 13.89 -14.77
N LEU A 374 -7.09 13.96 -13.68
CA LEU A 374 -8.38 14.61 -13.67
C LEU A 374 -8.27 15.96 -12.98
N THR A 375 -8.65 17.02 -13.68
CA THR A 375 -8.84 18.35 -13.09
C THR A 375 -10.31 18.53 -12.78
N ALA A 376 -10.62 18.82 -11.52
CA ALA A 376 -11.96 19.18 -11.10
C ALA A 376 -11.95 20.68 -10.76
N PRO A 377 -13.03 21.41 -11.08
CA PRO A 377 -13.17 22.79 -10.60
C PRO A 377 -13.11 22.78 -9.06
N PRO A 378 -12.57 23.84 -8.43
CA PRO A 378 -12.67 24.00 -6.99
C PRO A 378 -14.15 23.91 -6.60
N ALA A 379 -14.48 23.14 -5.56
CA ALA A 379 -15.85 23.06 -5.07
C ALA A 379 -16.31 24.48 -4.72
N GLY A 380 -17.12 25.09 -5.58
CA GLY A 380 -17.65 26.41 -5.34
C GLY A 380 -18.45 26.42 -4.05
N ASP A 381 -18.35 27.51 -3.28
CA ASP A 381 -19.13 27.78 -2.07
C ASP A 381 -20.66 27.77 -2.30
N GLU A 382 -21.13 27.54 -3.52
CA GLU A 382 -22.56 27.58 -3.88
C GLU A 382 -23.38 26.37 -3.42
N ASN A 383 -22.79 25.34 -2.80
CA ASN A 383 -23.57 24.20 -2.29
C ASN A 383 -23.03 23.58 -0.99
N VAL A 384 -22.55 24.39 -0.04
CA VAL A 384 -22.45 23.94 1.35
C VAL A 384 -23.87 23.73 1.87
N ARG A 385 -24.31 22.47 1.88
CA ARG A 385 -25.52 22.07 2.61
C ARG A 385 -25.34 22.43 4.07
N GLU A 386 -26.15 23.36 4.54
CA GLU A 386 -26.43 23.53 5.98
C GLU A 386 -26.85 22.16 6.53
N GLY A 387 -26.06 21.60 7.47
CA GLY A 387 -26.50 20.49 8.30
C GLY A 387 -25.78 19.15 8.22
N VAL A 388 -24.56 19.05 7.68
CA VAL A 388 -23.74 17.84 7.92
C VAL A 388 -22.41 18.24 8.56
N LEU A 389 -22.34 18.01 9.87
CA LEU A 389 -21.16 18.20 10.71
C LEU A 389 -20.03 17.23 10.31
N PRO A 390 -18.75 17.62 10.56
CA PRO A 390 -17.55 17.05 9.95
C PRO A 390 -17.27 15.57 10.24
#